data_AF-A0A932UHW2-F1
#
_entry.id   AF-A0A932UHW2-F1
#
_cell.length_a   1.000
_cell.length_b   1.000
_cell.length_c   1.000
_cell.angle_alpha   90.00
_cell.angle_beta   90.00
_cell.angle_gamma   90.00
#
_symmetry.space_group_name_H-M   'P 1'
#
loop_
_entity.id
_entity.type
_entity.pdbx_description
1 polymer ?
#
loop_
_entity_poly.entity_id
_entity_poly.type
_entity_poly.pdbx_seq_one_letter_code
_entity_poly.pdbx_strand_id
1 'polypeptide(L)'
;MLLTITTTHQPATDLGYLLHKNPDRPQSFELSFGQAHVFYPEVTDERCTAALLLEIDPITLIRTNGGGTSITHYINDRPFVASSFLSVAIAQVYGTALAGKSRERPELAATPLPLVAQLAAVPSRRGGESMIRALFEPLGYTVTTTGQPLDEQFPAWGPSPYYRVELAGTVRLQDLLTHLYVLMPVLDDAKHYEVSEDEAAKLLRHGEGWLSTHPARAIITDRYLRHRTRLVHRTMAQLAEDDVDDEEEPTAEVAAPDQPAKPAMPNLHLGEQRLRAVVAALLAAQPQRVLDLGCGEGVLVRALLAEPSIAGITGV
;
A
#
# COMPACT_ATOMS: atom_id res chain seq x y z
N MET A 1 -0.61 1.77 14.85
CA MET A 1 -1.34 0.69 14.13
C MET A 1 -0.92 -0.68 14.65
N LEU A 2 -1.81 -1.69 14.69
CA LEU A 2 -1.53 -3.02 15.27
C LEU A 2 -1.85 -4.17 14.29
N LEU A 3 -0.88 -5.08 14.13
CA LEU A 3 -1.02 -6.41 13.55
C LEU A 3 -0.79 -7.46 14.64
N THR A 4 -1.65 -8.46 14.76
CA THR A 4 -1.37 -9.66 15.56
C THR A 4 -1.35 -10.90 14.67
N ILE A 5 -0.53 -11.88 15.03
CA ILE A 5 -0.47 -13.20 14.39
C ILE A 5 -0.57 -14.24 15.49
N THR A 6 -1.59 -15.08 15.40
CA THR A 6 -1.89 -16.13 16.38
C THR A 6 -1.75 -17.49 15.72
N THR A 7 -1.26 -18.48 16.46
CA THR A 7 -1.36 -19.88 16.08
C THR A 7 -1.79 -20.76 17.24
N THR A 8 -2.40 -21.89 16.91
CA THR A 8 -2.72 -23.00 17.83
C THR A 8 -2.05 -24.30 17.40
N HIS A 9 -1.01 -24.22 16.55
CA HIS A 9 -0.08 -25.33 16.34
C HIS A 9 0.49 -25.78 17.71
N GLN A 10 0.89 -27.04 17.87
CA GLN A 10 1.45 -27.51 19.14
C GLN A 10 2.91 -27.97 18.98
N PRO A 11 3.86 -27.37 19.74
CA PRO A 11 3.65 -26.30 20.71
C PRO A 11 3.47 -24.93 20.04
N ALA A 12 2.51 -24.12 20.47
CA ALA A 12 2.21 -22.83 19.83
C ALA A 12 3.35 -21.82 20.04
N THR A 13 4.11 -21.99 21.12
CA THR A 13 5.31 -21.22 21.44
C THR A 13 6.37 -21.25 20.33
N ASP A 14 6.34 -22.24 19.43
CA ASP A 14 7.24 -22.29 18.28
C ASP A 14 7.07 -21.10 17.32
N LEU A 15 5.96 -20.35 17.41
CA LEU A 15 5.78 -19.07 16.71
C LEU A 15 6.94 -18.08 16.97
N GLY A 16 7.55 -18.10 18.16
CA GLY A 16 8.72 -17.30 18.49
C GLY A 16 9.94 -17.61 17.61
N TYR A 17 10.21 -18.91 17.39
CA TYR A 17 11.30 -19.37 16.52
C TYR A 17 11.02 -19.09 15.04
N LEU A 18 9.75 -19.15 14.63
CA LEU A 18 9.37 -18.84 13.25
C LEU A 18 9.51 -17.35 12.95
N LEU A 19 9.13 -16.46 13.88
CA LEU A 19 9.25 -15.00 13.72
C LEU A 19 10.64 -14.45 14.06
N HIS A 20 11.53 -15.28 14.62
CA HIS A 20 12.83 -14.87 15.17
C HIS A 20 12.68 -13.77 16.22
N LYS A 21 11.72 -13.96 17.12
CA LYS A 21 11.43 -13.04 18.24
C LYS A 21 11.20 -13.86 19.49
N ASN A 22 11.95 -13.54 20.53
CA ASN A 22 11.82 -14.22 21.81
C ASN A 22 10.55 -13.70 22.51
N PRO A 23 9.59 -14.57 22.87
CA PRO A 23 8.37 -14.15 23.56
C PRO A 23 8.59 -13.44 24.90
N ASP A 24 9.68 -13.77 25.62
CA ASP A 24 10.02 -13.16 26.92
C ASP A 24 10.72 -11.80 26.79
N ARG A 25 11.00 -11.35 25.56
CA ARG A 25 11.75 -10.12 25.32
C ARG A 25 11.02 -9.21 24.34
N PRO A 26 10.24 -8.24 24.84
CA PRO A 26 9.74 -7.15 24.01
C PRO A 26 10.90 -6.42 23.33
N GLN A 27 10.73 -6.07 22.06
CA GLN A 27 11.75 -5.40 21.26
C GLN A 27 11.16 -4.19 20.52
N SER A 28 11.96 -3.13 20.38
CA SER A 28 11.65 -1.96 19.57
C SER A 28 12.65 -1.84 18.42
N PHE A 29 12.18 -1.41 17.25
CA PHE A 29 12.96 -1.23 16.04
C PHE A 29 12.71 0.17 15.48
N GLU A 30 13.79 0.91 15.21
CA GLU A 30 13.73 2.23 14.57
C GLU A 30 13.36 2.09 13.09
N LEU A 31 12.38 2.86 12.63
CA LEU A 31 11.93 2.99 11.25
C LEU A 31 12.16 4.45 10.81
N SER A 32 12.19 4.70 9.50
CA SER A 32 12.36 6.07 8.97
C SER A 32 11.19 7.01 9.27
N PHE A 33 10.10 6.49 9.83
CA PHE A 33 8.84 7.20 10.11
C PHE A 33 8.32 6.95 11.53
N GLY A 34 9.16 6.42 12.44
CA GLY A 34 8.76 6.11 13.82
C GLY A 34 9.39 4.81 14.32
N GLN A 35 8.68 4.06 15.15
CA GLN A 35 9.14 2.79 15.71
C GLN A 35 8.16 1.65 15.45
N ALA A 36 8.68 0.43 15.47
CA ALA A 36 7.89 -0.80 15.55
C ALA A 36 8.25 -1.57 16.82
N HIS A 37 7.23 -2.02 17.54
CA HIS A 37 7.36 -2.83 18.75
C HIS A 37 6.85 -4.23 18.50
N VAL A 38 7.62 -5.22 18.94
CA VAL A 38 7.22 -6.62 18.97
C VAL A 38 7.12 -7.09 20.41
N PHE A 39 5.99 -7.71 20.73
CA PHE A 39 5.76 -8.36 22.02
C PHE A 39 4.72 -9.48 21.85
N TYR A 40 4.59 -10.32 22.87
CA TYR A 40 3.71 -11.48 22.84
C TYR A 40 2.65 -11.33 23.94
N PRO A 41 1.42 -10.88 23.62
CA PRO A 41 0.36 -10.76 24.62
C PRO A 41 -0.10 -12.11 25.20
N GLU A 42 0.19 -13.23 24.53
CA GLU A 42 -0.23 -14.57 24.96
C GLU A 42 0.80 -15.60 24.51
N VAL A 43 1.30 -16.41 25.47
CA VAL A 43 2.33 -17.43 25.25
C VAL A 43 1.97 -18.65 26.08
N THR A 44 1.36 -19.64 25.44
CA THR A 44 1.05 -20.95 26.02
C THR A 44 1.37 -22.02 24.98
N ASP A 45 1.42 -23.29 25.40
CA ASP A 45 1.66 -24.39 24.47
C ASP A 45 0.47 -24.62 23.53
N GLU A 46 -0.74 -24.24 23.95
CA GLU A 46 -1.98 -24.35 23.18
C GLU A 46 -2.20 -23.17 22.23
N ARG A 47 -1.75 -21.98 22.62
CA ARG A 47 -1.97 -20.74 21.87
C ARG A 47 -0.86 -19.72 22.10
N CYS A 48 -0.35 -19.17 21.00
CA CYS A 48 0.66 -18.13 21.03
C CYS A 48 0.28 -17.01 20.07
N THR A 49 0.36 -15.78 20.56
CA THR A 49 0.02 -14.56 19.81
C THR A 49 1.22 -13.62 19.82
N ALA A 50 1.73 -13.29 18.64
CA ALA A 50 2.70 -12.21 18.45
C ALA A 50 1.98 -10.92 18.04
N ALA A 51 2.43 -9.78 18.55
CA ALA A 51 1.94 -8.45 18.19
C ALA A 51 3.06 -7.62 17.57
N LEU A 52 2.75 -6.96 16.45
CA LEU A 52 3.56 -5.92 15.82
C LEU A 52 2.79 -4.60 15.90
N LEU A 53 3.24 -3.70 16.77
CA LEU A 53 2.66 -2.38 16.98
C LEU A 53 3.55 -1.33 16.32
N LEU A 54 2.99 -0.55 15.39
CA LEU A 54 3.68 0.58 14.78
C LEU A 54 3.29 1.87 15.52
N GLU A 55 4.30 2.55 16.03
CA GLU A 55 4.25 3.88 16.59
C GLU A 55 4.86 4.85 15.57
N ILE A 56 4.02 5.43 14.72
CA ILE A 56 4.46 6.32 13.66
C ILE A 56 4.51 7.75 14.19
N ASP A 57 5.62 8.43 13.98
CA ASP A 57 5.77 9.84 14.31
C ASP A 57 5.25 10.72 13.15
N PRO A 58 4.09 11.40 13.33
CA PRO A 58 3.52 12.22 12.27
C PRO A 58 4.41 13.41 11.89
N ILE A 59 5.23 13.92 12.82
CA ILE A 59 6.12 15.07 12.56
C ILE A 59 7.27 14.64 11.66
N THR A 60 7.92 13.52 11.98
CA THR A 60 8.99 12.96 11.15
C THR A 60 8.48 12.67 9.75
N LEU A 61 7.28 12.09 9.62
CA LEU A 61 6.71 11.73 8.33
C LEU A 61 6.56 12.91 7.35
N ILE A 62 6.26 14.11 7.87
CA ILE A 62 6.10 15.33 7.07
C ILE A 62 7.46 15.85 6.58
N ARG A 63 8.48 15.79 7.43
CA ARG A 63 9.82 16.30 7.10
C ARG A 63 10.49 15.51 5.99
N THR A 64 10.22 14.20 5.90
CA THR A 64 10.83 13.30 4.92
C THR A 64 10.16 13.38 3.54
N ASN A 65 8.88 13.74 3.45
CA ASN A 65 8.11 13.74 2.20
C ASN A 65 8.12 15.07 1.42
N GLY A 66 8.97 16.03 1.81
CA GLY A 66 8.99 17.38 1.24
C GLY A 66 7.77 18.17 1.71
N GLY A 67 8.01 19.30 2.37
CA GLY A 67 6.98 20.03 3.12
C GLY A 67 5.82 20.52 2.26
N GLY A 68 4.74 19.74 2.21
CA GLY A 68 3.46 20.18 1.69
C GLY A 68 2.78 21.12 2.71
N THR A 69 2.22 22.23 2.23
CA THR A 69 1.57 23.25 3.07
C THR A 69 0.12 22.92 3.44
N SER A 70 -0.43 21.81 2.95
CA SER A 70 -1.80 21.40 3.26
C SER A 70 -1.91 20.85 4.70
N ILE A 71 -2.96 21.28 5.42
CA ILE A 71 -3.30 20.76 6.75
C ILE A 71 -3.44 19.23 6.79
N THR A 72 -3.80 18.63 5.65
CA THR A 72 -3.92 17.17 5.50
C THR A 72 -2.58 16.43 5.63
N HIS A 73 -1.44 17.11 5.55
CA HIS A 73 -0.13 16.52 5.86
C HIS A 73 0.09 16.39 7.37
N TYR A 74 -0.50 17.27 8.16
CA TYR A 74 -0.40 17.28 9.63
C TYR A 74 -1.47 16.42 10.29
N ILE A 75 -2.69 16.45 9.74
CA ILE A 75 -3.83 15.70 10.25
C ILE A 75 -4.24 14.69 9.19
N ASN A 76 -3.80 13.45 9.39
CA ASN A 76 -4.17 12.31 8.56
C ASN A 76 -4.18 11.02 9.39
N ASP A 77 -4.68 9.98 8.74
CA ASP A 77 -4.89 8.65 9.29
C ASP A 77 -3.63 7.78 9.34
N ARG A 78 -2.52 8.22 8.73
CA ARG A 78 -1.34 7.38 8.47
C ARG A 78 -0.72 6.74 9.69
N PRO A 79 -0.66 7.39 10.86
CA PRO A 79 -0.17 6.74 12.06
C PRO A 79 -1.03 5.57 12.57
N PHE A 80 -2.28 5.50 12.15
CA PHE A 80 -3.30 4.65 12.75
C PHE A 80 -3.73 3.50 11.85
N VAL A 81 -3.51 3.59 10.54
CA VAL A 81 -3.97 2.61 9.55
C VAL A 81 -2.90 1.61 9.11
N ALA A 82 -3.32 0.38 8.79
CA ALA A 82 -2.51 -0.67 8.20
C ALA A 82 -2.25 -0.36 6.71
N SER A 83 -1.38 0.61 6.47
CA SER A 83 -0.97 1.09 5.15
C SER A 83 0.32 0.41 4.67
N SER A 84 0.95 0.95 3.62
CA SER A 84 2.28 0.51 3.17
C SER A 84 3.37 0.58 4.25
N PHE A 85 3.19 1.35 5.32
CA PHE A 85 4.12 1.34 6.47
C PHE A 85 4.17 -0.02 7.17
N LEU A 86 3.06 -0.76 7.19
CA LEU A 86 3.03 -2.13 7.71
C LEU A 86 3.95 -3.04 6.90
N SER A 87 3.92 -2.95 5.57
CA SER A 87 4.81 -3.73 4.70
C SER A 87 6.29 -3.46 5.00
N VAL A 88 6.66 -2.19 5.17
CA VAL A 88 8.05 -1.83 5.53
C VAL A 88 8.42 -2.40 6.90
N ALA A 89 7.54 -2.29 7.89
CA ALA A 89 7.77 -2.86 9.22
C ALA A 89 7.90 -4.38 9.18
N ILE A 90 7.07 -5.09 8.42
CA ILE A 90 7.16 -6.55 8.22
C ILE A 90 8.52 -6.91 7.63
N ALA A 91 8.95 -6.24 6.56
CA ALA A 91 10.22 -6.54 5.91
C ALA A 91 11.42 -6.30 6.83
N GLN A 92 11.39 -5.25 7.65
CA GLN A 92 12.50 -4.92 8.55
C GLN A 92 12.51 -5.78 9.83
N VAL A 93 11.35 -6.06 10.41
CA VAL A 93 11.23 -6.74 11.70
C VAL A 93 11.16 -8.26 11.54
N TYR A 94 10.46 -8.74 10.51
CA TYR A 94 10.23 -10.15 10.23
C TYR A 94 10.94 -10.63 8.96
N GLY A 95 11.98 -9.93 8.49
CA GLY A 95 12.67 -10.26 7.24
C GLY A 95 13.15 -11.72 7.11
N THR A 96 13.64 -12.34 8.19
CA THR A 96 14.05 -13.75 8.16
C THR A 96 12.85 -14.70 7.98
N ALA A 97 11.74 -14.42 8.65
CA ALA A 97 10.50 -15.20 8.52
C ALA A 97 9.85 -14.99 7.13
N LEU A 98 9.88 -13.75 6.62
CA LEU A 98 9.45 -13.38 5.27
C LEU A 98 10.29 -14.08 4.18
N ALA A 99 11.54 -14.43 4.49
CA ALA A 99 12.40 -15.23 3.62
C ALA A 99 12.18 -16.76 3.78
N GLY A 100 11.20 -17.19 4.59
CA GLY A 100 10.89 -18.60 4.80
C GLY A 100 11.90 -19.36 5.66
N LYS A 101 12.72 -18.65 6.44
CA LYS A 101 13.83 -19.26 7.18
C LYS A 101 13.52 -19.33 8.68
N SER A 102 13.72 -20.49 9.29
CA SER A 102 13.88 -20.64 10.74
C SER A 102 15.03 -21.59 11.01
N ARG A 103 16.03 -21.15 11.78
CA ARG A 103 17.24 -21.95 12.03
C ARG A 103 16.94 -23.08 13.00
N GLU A 104 16.13 -22.80 14.01
CA GLU A 104 15.76 -23.70 15.08
C GLU A 104 14.59 -24.62 14.70
N ARG A 105 13.77 -24.22 13.70
CA ARG A 105 12.57 -24.95 13.24
C ARG A 105 12.42 -24.95 11.70
N PRO A 106 13.40 -25.47 10.94
CA PRO A 106 13.38 -25.41 9.48
C PRO A 106 12.20 -26.17 8.86
N GLU A 107 11.88 -27.37 9.36
CA GLU A 107 10.75 -28.17 8.89
C GLU A 107 9.41 -27.48 9.13
N LEU A 108 9.27 -26.83 10.30
CA LEU A 108 8.05 -26.12 10.65
C LEU A 108 7.87 -24.86 9.79
N ALA A 109 8.94 -24.15 9.44
CA ALA A 109 8.88 -23.00 8.55
C ALA A 109 8.37 -23.35 7.14
N ALA A 110 8.64 -24.59 6.68
CA ALA A 110 8.14 -25.11 5.41
C ALA A 110 6.70 -25.65 5.49
N THR A 111 6.14 -25.79 6.69
CA THR A 111 4.86 -26.47 6.91
C THR A 111 3.71 -25.46 7.02
N PRO A 112 2.54 -25.70 6.40
CA PRO A 112 1.35 -24.91 6.64
C PRO A 112 0.85 -25.03 8.09
N LEU A 113 0.54 -23.89 8.72
CA LEU A 113 0.10 -23.81 10.11
C LEU A 113 -1.28 -23.14 10.21
N PRO A 114 -2.11 -23.50 11.21
CA PRO A 114 -3.32 -22.76 11.51
C PRO A 114 -2.92 -21.37 12.04
N LEU A 115 -3.08 -20.36 11.20
CA LEU A 115 -2.70 -18.98 11.47
C LEU A 115 -3.92 -18.07 11.44
N VAL A 116 -3.98 -17.15 12.39
CA VAL A 116 -4.97 -16.06 12.42
C VAL A 116 -4.23 -14.74 12.53
N ALA A 117 -4.31 -13.92 11.48
CA ALA A 117 -3.80 -12.56 11.49
C ALA A 117 -4.95 -11.56 11.73
N GLN A 118 -4.79 -10.64 12.68
CA GLN A 118 -5.76 -9.56 12.89
C GLN A 118 -5.11 -8.20 12.65
N LEU A 119 -5.80 -7.36 11.89
CA LEU A 119 -5.42 -5.97 11.61
C LEU A 119 -6.48 -5.02 12.15
N ALA A 120 -6.04 -4.06 12.97
CA ALA A 120 -6.96 -3.18 13.69
C ALA A 120 -7.71 -2.19 12.78
N ALA A 121 -7.05 -1.67 11.74
CA ALA A 121 -7.61 -0.63 10.87
C ALA A 121 -7.03 -0.73 9.46
N VAL A 122 -7.66 -1.50 8.58
CA VAL A 122 -7.29 -1.65 7.17
C VAL A 122 -8.08 -0.64 6.34
N PRO A 123 -7.42 0.27 5.61
CA PRO A 123 -8.10 1.18 4.71
C PRO A 123 -8.59 0.43 3.46
N SER A 124 -9.87 0.55 3.13
CA SER A 124 -10.41 0.07 1.84
C SER A 124 -11.33 1.13 1.25
N ARG A 125 -10.72 2.26 0.87
CA ARG A 125 -11.44 3.45 0.36
C ARG A 125 -12.12 3.19 -0.99
N ARG A 126 -11.57 2.27 -1.77
CA ARG A 126 -12.05 1.92 -3.11
C ARG A 126 -12.37 0.43 -3.18
N GLY A 127 -13.64 0.12 -2.95
CA GLY A 127 -14.19 -1.24 -3.00
C GLY A 127 -14.64 -1.78 -1.63
N GLY A 128 -14.26 -1.15 -0.52
CA GLY A 128 -14.73 -1.54 0.81
C GLY A 128 -14.39 -3.00 1.15
N GLU A 129 -15.31 -3.69 1.82
CA GLU A 129 -15.15 -5.09 2.21
C GLU A 129 -14.91 -6.03 1.02
N SER A 130 -15.58 -5.83 -0.12
CA SER A 130 -15.47 -6.74 -1.26
C SER A 130 -14.07 -6.78 -1.86
N MET A 131 -13.35 -5.65 -1.82
CA MET A 131 -11.94 -5.59 -2.22
C MET A 131 -11.06 -6.44 -1.30
N ILE A 132 -11.26 -6.36 0.02
CA ILE A 132 -10.47 -7.13 1.00
C ILE A 132 -10.67 -8.62 0.75
N ARG A 133 -11.93 -9.04 0.57
CA ARG A 133 -12.28 -10.43 0.25
C ARG A 133 -11.64 -10.90 -1.06
N ALA A 134 -11.80 -10.12 -2.13
CA ALA A 134 -11.26 -10.46 -3.45
C ALA A 134 -9.73 -10.59 -3.49
N LEU A 135 -9.01 -9.96 -2.53
CA LEU A 135 -7.55 -10.06 -2.44
C LEU A 135 -7.06 -11.22 -1.57
N PHE A 136 -7.82 -11.63 -0.55
CA PHE A 136 -7.35 -12.64 0.42
C PHE A 136 -8.06 -13.99 0.30
N GLU A 137 -9.36 -14.04 -0.04
CA GLU A 137 -10.08 -15.32 -0.16
C GLU A 137 -9.45 -16.28 -1.21
N PRO A 138 -9.00 -15.81 -2.40
CA PRO A 138 -8.34 -16.69 -3.37
C PRO A 138 -7.01 -17.29 -2.89
N LEU A 139 -6.41 -16.72 -1.84
CA LEU A 139 -5.17 -17.20 -1.23
C LEU A 139 -5.42 -18.24 -0.12
N GLY A 140 -6.67 -18.67 0.05
CA GLY A 140 -7.05 -19.70 1.02
C GLY A 140 -7.40 -19.17 2.42
N TYR A 141 -7.58 -17.85 2.57
CA TYR A 141 -8.02 -17.28 3.85
C TYR A 141 -9.54 -17.25 3.96
N THR A 142 -10.04 -17.61 5.14
CA THR A 142 -11.33 -17.14 5.62
C THR A 142 -11.17 -15.70 6.07
N VAL A 143 -11.91 -14.78 5.44
CA VAL A 143 -11.83 -13.34 5.71
C VAL A 143 -13.05 -12.91 6.52
N THR A 144 -12.80 -12.38 7.72
CA THR A 144 -13.82 -11.68 8.52
C THR A 144 -13.49 -10.21 8.54
N THR A 145 -14.46 -9.36 8.18
CA THR A 145 -14.29 -7.91 8.26
C THR A 145 -15.36 -7.29 9.14
N THR A 146 -15.00 -6.21 9.83
CA THR A 146 -15.95 -5.41 10.60
C THR A 146 -15.69 -3.94 10.29
N GLY A 147 -16.62 -3.33 9.57
CA GLY A 147 -16.60 -1.89 9.32
C GLY A 147 -16.95 -1.11 10.59
N GLN A 148 -16.43 0.12 10.69
CA GLN A 148 -16.70 1.02 11.81
C GLN A 148 -17.45 2.26 11.34
N PRO A 149 -18.37 2.84 12.13
CA PRO A 149 -18.93 4.16 11.83
C PRO A 149 -17.82 5.21 11.78
N LEU A 150 -18.01 6.29 11.02
CA LEU A 150 -17.04 7.40 11.02
C LEU A 150 -16.94 8.04 12.40
N ASP A 151 -18.08 8.19 13.06
CA ASP A 151 -18.19 8.68 14.44
C ASP A 151 -19.47 8.10 15.06
N GLU A 152 -19.37 7.51 16.26
CA GLU A 152 -20.51 6.93 16.98
C GLU A 152 -21.52 8.00 17.44
N GLN A 153 -21.06 9.23 17.70
CA GLN A 153 -21.91 10.35 18.11
C GLN A 153 -22.62 11.01 16.92
N PHE A 154 -22.11 10.82 15.71
CA PHE A 154 -22.70 11.36 14.47
C PHE A 154 -23.00 10.26 13.44
N PRO A 155 -23.97 9.35 13.69
CA PRO A 155 -24.28 8.24 12.77
C PRO A 155 -24.66 8.69 11.35
N ALA A 156 -25.19 9.91 11.20
CA ALA A 156 -25.55 10.48 9.90
C ALA A 156 -24.36 10.69 8.96
N TRP A 157 -23.12 10.70 9.47
CA TRP A 157 -21.91 10.77 8.64
C TRP A 157 -21.59 9.45 7.92
N GLY A 158 -22.25 8.37 8.32
CA GLY A 158 -22.13 7.07 7.66
C GLY A 158 -20.89 6.27 8.08
N PRO A 159 -20.56 5.22 7.33
CA PRO A 159 -19.45 4.34 7.66
C PRO A 159 -18.09 4.99 7.38
N SER A 160 -17.10 4.66 8.18
CA SER A 160 -15.70 4.95 7.89
C SER A 160 -15.18 4.05 6.76
N PRO A 161 -14.10 4.44 6.06
CA PRO A 161 -13.46 3.59 5.05
C PRO A 161 -12.50 2.54 5.65
N TYR A 162 -12.54 2.32 6.98
CA TYR A 162 -11.64 1.43 7.69
C TYR A 162 -12.35 0.19 8.21
N TYR A 163 -11.64 -0.93 8.15
CA TYR A 163 -12.13 -2.23 8.57
C TYR A 163 -11.18 -2.85 9.58
N ARG A 164 -11.73 -3.42 10.65
CA ARG A 164 -11.00 -4.48 11.35
C ARG A 164 -11.05 -5.72 10.46
N VAL A 165 -9.91 -6.35 10.22
CA VAL A 165 -9.80 -7.53 9.35
C VAL A 165 -9.16 -8.66 10.12
N GLU A 166 -9.77 -9.83 10.04
CA GLU A 166 -9.20 -11.09 10.49
C GLU A 166 -9.04 -12.02 9.29
N LEU A 167 -7.85 -12.60 9.16
CA LEU A 167 -7.48 -13.56 8.14
C LEU A 167 -7.14 -14.87 8.84
N ALA A 168 -7.98 -15.88 8.68
CA ALA A 168 -7.75 -17.21 9.25
C ALA A 168 -7.48 -18.21 8.12
N GLY A 169 -6.42 -19.01 8.23
CA GLY A 169 -6.10 -20.02 7.22
C GLY A 169 -4.99 -20.97 7.66
N THR A 170 -4.89 -22.11 6.96
CA THR A 170 -3.80 -23.06 7.12
C THR A 170 -2.75 -22.82 6.03
N VAL A 171 -1.75 -21.99 6.35
CA VAL A 171 -0.75 -21.48 5.39
C VAL A 171 0.63 -21.44 6.02
N ARG A 172 1.70 -21.37 5.23
CA ARG A 172 3.04 -21.14 5.81
C ARG A 172 3.10 -19.72 6.36
N LEU A 173 3.87 -19.51 7.42
CA LEU A 173 4.05 -18.17 7.98
C LEU A 173 4.66 -17.20 6.96
N GLN A 174 5.58 -17.70 6.12
CA GLN A 174 6.16 -16.94 5.03
C GLN A 174 5.09 -16.39 4.07
N ASP A 175 4.13 -17.22 3.68
CA ASP A 175 3.08 -16.85 2.73
C ASP A 175 2.18 -15.79 3.35
N LEU A 176 1.75 -15.96 4.60
CA LEU A 176 0.98 -14.94 5.33
C LEU A 176 1.69 -13.59 5.35
N LEU A 177 2.97 -13.57 5.74
CA LEU A 177 3.75 -12.33 5.79
C LEU A 177 3.94 -11.72 4.39
N THR A 178 4.12 -12.56 3.38
CA THR A 178 4.29 -12.13 1.98
C THR A 178 3.01 -11.52 1.41
N HIS A 179 1.87 -12.16 1.65
CA HIS A 179 0.57 -11.64 1.23
C HIS A 179 0.28 -10.30 1.91
N LEU A 180 0.51 -10.18 3.23
CA LEU A 180 0.37 -8.90 3.93
C LEU A 180 1.34 -7.84 3.36
N TYR A 181 2.60 -8.20 3.14
CA TYR A 181 3.60 -7.30 2.57
C TYR A 181 3.16 -6.73 1.21
N VAL A 182 2.63 -7.57 0.31
CA VAL A 182 2.20 -7.15 -1.03
C VAL A 182 0.84 -6.46 -1.05
N LEU A 183 -0.12 -6.92 -0.26
CA LEU A 183 -1.53 -6.51 -0.38
C LEU A 183 -1.90 -5.29 0.46
N MET A 184 -1.20 -5.00 1.57
CA MET A 184 -1.47 -3.78 2.35
C MET A 184 -1.32 -2.49 1.52
N PRO A 185 -0.28 -2.33 0.68
CA PRO A 185 -0.16 -1.17 -0.19
C PRO A 185 -1.23 -1.12 -1.30
N VAL A 186 -1.72 -2.28 -1.75
CA VAL A 186 -2.80 -2.39 -2.77
C VAL A 186 -4.12 -1.90 -2.19
N LEU A 187 -4.42 -2.25 -0.94
CA LEU A 187 -5.61 -1.80 -0.22
C LEU A 187 -5.56 -0.31 0.10
N ASP A 188 -4.40 0.18 0.53
CA ASP A 188 -4.22 1.59 0.85
C ASP A 188 -4.31 2.50 -0.39
N ASP A 189 -3.84 2.04 -1.57
CA ASP A 189 -3.84 2.76 -2.86
C ASP A 189 -3.25 4.20 -2.75
N ALA A 190 -2.38 4.40 -1.75
CA ALA A 190 -1.87 5.69 -1.35
C ALA A 190 -0.50 5.55 -0.70
N LYS A 191 0.41 4.82 -1.36
CA LYS A 191 1.82 4.73 -0.95
C LYS A 191 2.38 6.14 -0.65
N HIS A 192 3.45 6.22 0.15
CA HIS A 192 4.08 7.50 0.52
C HIS A 192 5.45 7.74 -0.11
N TYR A 193 5.98 6.77 -0.87
CA TYR A 193 7.30 6.83 -1.48
C TYR A 193 7.22 6.67 -3.02
N GLU A 194 8.20 7.19 -3.74
CA GLU A 194 8.24 7.04 -5.21
C GLU A 194 8.40 5.57 -5.60
N VAL A 195 7.61 5.12 -6.59
CA VAL A 195 7.70 3.76 -7.14
C VAL A 195 8.68 3.77 -8.30
N SER A 196 9.76 3.01 -8.17
CA SER A 196 10.80 2.79 -9.19
C SER A 196 10.69 1.40 -9.83
N GLU A 197 11.58 1.08 -10.78
CA GLU A 197 11.70 -0.27 -11.35
C GLU A 197 12.02 -1.33 -10.28
N ASP A 198 12.73 -0.97 -9.21
CA ASP A 198 13.03 -1.89 -8.11
C ASP A 198 11.76 -2.38 -7.40
N GLU A 199 10.68 -1.58 -7.40
CA GLU A 199 9.41 -2.02 -6.84
C GLU A 199 8.69 -3.06 -7.71
N ALA A 200 8.86 -2.99 -9.03
CA ALA A 200 8.37 -4.04 -9.92
C ALA A 200 9.09 -5.36 -9.65
N ALA A 201 10.42 -5.33 -9.51
CA ALA A 201 11.20 -6.51 -9.17
C ALA A 201 10.86 -7.07 -7.77
N LYS A 202 10.60 -6.20 -6.79
CA LYS A 202 10.10 -6.63 -5.47
C LYS A 202 8.73 -7.29 -5.57
N LEU A 203 7.81 -6.73 -6.36
CA LEU A 203 6.49 -7.33 -6.56
C LEU A 203 6.60 -8.72 -7.17
N LEU A 204 7.41 -8.89 -8.22
CA LEU A 204 7.61 -10.20 -8.84
C LEU A 204 8.20 -11.20 -7.86
N ARG A 205 9.27 -10.84 -7.16
CA ARG A 205 9.91 -11.73 -6.17
C ARG A 205 8.97 -12.14 -5.04
N HIS A 206 8.16 -11.22 -4.52
CA HIS A 206 7.19 -11.53 -3.46
C HIS A 206 5.87 -12.06 -4.00
N GLY A 207 5.64 -11.99 -5.31
CA GLY A 207 4.49 -12.54 -6.03
C GLY A 207 4.73 -13.94 -6.57
N GLU A 208 5.98 -14.40 -6.58
CA GLU A 208 6.38 -15.71 -7.08
C GLU A 208 5.54 -16.83 -6.43
N GLY A 209 5.01 -17.72 -7.27
CA GLY A 209 4.20 -18.87 -6.85
C GLY A 209 2.72 -18.59 -6.55
N TRP A 210 2.26 -17.33 -6.55
CA TRP A 210 0.83 -17.03 -6.30
C TRP A 210 0.24 -15.87 -7.10
N LEU A 211 1.03 -14.86 -7.45
CA LEU A 211 0.51 -13.65 -8.10
C LEU A 211 0.10 -13.89 -9.55
N SER A 212 0.81 -14.76 -10.27
CA SER A 212 0.49 -15.12 -11.66
C SER A 212 -0.90 -15.76 -11.76
N THR A 213 -1.26 -16.64 -10.82
CA THR A 213 -2.54 -17.35 -10.81
C THR A 213 -3.66 -16.60 -10.07
N HIS A 214 -3.34 -15.49 -9.39
CA HIS A 214 -4.32 -14.74 -8.62
C HIS A 214 -5.38 -14.07 -9.51
N PRO A 215 -6.70 -14.24 -9.27
CA PRO A 215 -7.74 -13.67 -10.12
C PRO A 215 -7.72 -12.14 -10.15
N ALA A 216 -7.25 -11.52 -9.06
CA ALA A 216 -7.07 -10.08 -8.93
C ALA A 216 -5.68 -9.58 -9.36
N ARG A 217 -4.85 -10.37 -10.07
CA ARG A 217 -3.47 -10.01 -10.45
C ARG A 217 -3.33 -8.65 -11.13
N ALA A 218 -4.28 -8.31 -12.01
CA ALA A 218 -4.27 -7.04 -12.73
C ALA A 218 -4.39 -5.84 -11.78
N ILE A 219 -5.34 -5.88 -10.83
CA ILE A 219 -5.55 -4.78 -9.88
C ILE A 219 -4.46 -4.73 -8.82
N ILE A 220 -3.90 -5.88 -8.43
CA ILE A 220 -2.75 -5.95 -7.52
C ILE A 220 -1.56 -5.24 -8.16
N THR A 221 -1.18 -5.62 -9.39
CA THR A 221 -0.04 -5.01 -10.10
C THR A 221 -0.26 -3.52 -10.34
N ASP A 222 -1.46 -3.13 -10.78
CA ASP A 222 -1.81 -1.74 -11.06
C ASP A 222 -1.66 -0.85 -9.80
N ARG A 223 -2.32 -1.21 -8.70
CA ARG A 223 -2.27 -0.41 -7.46
C ARG A 223 -0.91 -0.49 -6.77
N TYR A 224 -0.27 -1.66 -6.76
CA TYR A 224 1.05 -1.82 -6.15
C TYR A 224 2.08 -0.92 -6.84
N LEU A 225 1.99 -0.75 -8.16
CA LEU A 225 2.87 0.11 -8.94
C LEU A 225 2.35 1.55 -9.09
N ARG A 226 1.39 1.97 -8.26
CA ARG A 226 0.77 3.30 -8.29
C ARG A 226 0.28 3.71 -9.68
N HIS A 227 -0.40 2.82 -10.39
CA HIS A 227 -1.01 3.11 -11.70
C HIS A 227 0.02 3.53 -12.77
N ARG A 228 1.31 3.18 -12.60
CA ARG A 228 2.38 3.48 -13.57
C ARG A 228 2.26 2.56 -14.76
N THR A 229 1.41 2.93 -15.72
CA THR A 229 1.00 2.13 -16.88
C THR A 229 2.15 1.36 -17.55
N ARG A 230 3.31 1.98 -17.79
CA ARG A 230 4.48 1.30 -18.40
C ARG A 230 5.03 0.16 -17.53
N LEU A 231 5.18 0.37 -16.23
CA LEU A 231 5.64 -0.66 -15.30
C LEU A 231 4.59 -1.78 -15.18
N VAL A 232 3.31 -1.41 -15.09
CA VAL A 232 2.20 -2.36 -15.02
C VAL A 232 2.18 -3.29 -16.24
N HIS A 233 2.23 -2.74 -17.46
CA HIS A 233 2.22 -3.57 -18.67
C HIS A 233 3.41 -4.53 -18.72
N ARG A 234 4.61 -4.06 -18.36
CA ARG A 234 5.82 -4.89 -18.36
C ARG A 234 5.73 -6.00 -17.32
N THR A 235 5.36 -5.68 -16.09
CA THR A 235 5.21 -6.67 -15.00
C THR A 235 4.13 -7.69 -15.31
N MET A 236 3.01 -7.26 -15.90
CA MET A 236 1.94 -8.15 -16.35
C MET A 236 2.39 -9.10 -17.47
N ALA A 237 3.25 -8.65 -18.39
CA ALA A 237 3.83 -9.52 -19.41
C ALA A 237 4.72 -10.60 -18.80
N GLN A 238 5.58 -10.24 -17.84
CA GLN A 238 6.44 -11.20 -17.15
C GLN A 238 5.64 -12.24 -16.35
N LEU A 239 4.58 -11.82 -15.66
CA LEU A 239 3.68 -12.74 -14.96
C LEU A 239 2.93 -13.70 -15.91
N ALA A 240 2.79 -13.34 -17.19
CA ALA A 240 2.18 -14.19 -18.20
C ALA A 240 3.19 -15.12 -18.89
N GLU A 241 4.48 -14.77 -18.90
CA GLU A 241 5.57 -15.64 -19.37
C GLU A 241 5.83 -16.80 -18.40
N ASP A 242 5.65 -16.58 -17.08
CA ASP A 242 5.74 -17.63 -16.05
C ASP A 242 4.58 -18.67 -16.11
N ASP A 243 3.53 -18.42 -16.91
CA ASP A 243 2.38 -19.32 -17.15
C ASP A 243 2.66 -20.37 -18.26
N VAL A 244 3.84 -20.37 -18.90
CA VAL A 244 4.13 -21.15 -20.15
C VAL A 244 5.12 -22.31 -19.98
N ASP A 245 5.38 -22.79 -18.75
CA ASP A 245 6.09 -24.06 -18.51
C ASP A 245 5.09 -25.19 -18.15
N ASP A 246 4.23 -25.55 -19.10
CA ASP A 246 3.78 -26.93 -19.40
C ASP A 246 2.77 -26.89 -20.57
N GLU A 247 3.05 -27.72 -21.58
CA GLU A 247 2.31 -27.96 -22.85
C GLU A 247 2.64 -27.05 -24.05
N GLU A 248 3.59 -27.52 -24.87
CA GLU A 248 3.66 -27.20 -26.30
C GLU A 248 2.40 -27.71 -27.03
N GLU A 249 1.69 -26.84 -27.76
CA GLU A 249 1.61 -26.91 -29.24
C GLU A 249 0.88 -25.69 -29.85
N PRO A 250 1.14 -25.38 -31.14
CA PRO A 250 1.12 -24.02 -31.67
C PRO A 250 -0.24 -23.62 -32.24
N THR A 251 -0.64 -22.36 -32.06
CA THR A 251 -1.73 -21.80 -32.88
C THR A 251 -1.43 -20.40 -33.41
N ALA A 252 -1.12 -20.38 -34.70
CA ALA A 252 -1.42 -19.37 -35.71
C ALA A 252 -1.43 -17.88 -35.29
N GLU A 253 -0.34 -17.18 -35.60
CA GLU A 253 -0.35 -15.73 -35.79
C GLU A 253 -1.25 -15.37 -36.98
N VAL A 254 -2.42 -14.81 -36.69
CA VAL A 254 -3.19 -14.03 -37.66
C VAL A 254 -2.61 -12.61 -37.66
N ALA A 255 -1.83 -12.31 -38.69
CA ALA A 255 -1.45 -10.96 -39.02
C ALA A 255 -2.64 -10.17 -39.59
N ALA A 256 -2.87 -8.96 -39.04
CA ALA A 256 -3.24 -7.70 -39.72
C ALA A 256 -4.21 -6.83 -38.89
N PRO A 257 -4.28 -5.49 -39.09
CA PRO A 257 -3.25 -4.58 -39.58
C PRO A 257 -3.01 -3.39 -38.62
N ASP A 258 -1.83 -2.83 -38.81
CA ASP A 258 -1.34 -1.53 -38.37
C ASP A 258 -2.43 -0.43 -38.49
N GLN A 259 -2.90 0.08 -37.35
CA GLN A 259 -3.69 1.31 -37.30
C GLN A 259 -2.73 2.46 -36.94
N PRO A 260 -2.66 3.52 -37.76
CA PRO A 260 -1.78 4.63 -37.46
C PRO A 260 -2.20 5.27 -36.13
N ALA A 261 -1.24 5.34 -35.21
CA ALA A 261 -1.37 6.05 -33.96
C ALA A 261 -1.90 7.46 -34.24
N LYS A 262 -3.13 7.74 -33.78
CA LYS A 262 -3.60 9.11 -33.64
C LYS A 262 -2.60 9.83 -32.74
N PRO A 263 -2.13 11.04 -33.10
CA PRO A 263 -1.27 11.80 -32.22
C PRO A 263 -2.06 12.05 -30.92
N ALA A 264 -1.63 11.39 -29.84
CA ALA A 264 -2.12 11.68 -28.52
C ALA A 264 -1.78 13.14 -28.24
N MET A 265 -2.78 14.02 -28.26
CA MET A 265 -2.61 15.34 -27.69
C MET A 265 -2.19 15.15 -26.24
N PRO A 266 -1.16 15.87 -25.75
CA PRO A 266 -0.78 15.77 -24.35
C PRO A 266 -2.00 16.13 -23.51
N ASN A 267 -2.56 15.15 -22.80
CA ASN A 267 -3.58 15.40 -21.80
C ASN A 267 -2.94 16.26 -20.72
N LEU A 268 -3.16 17.58 -20.83
CA LEU A 268 -2.78 18.56 -19.84
C LEU A 268 -3.30 18.10 -18.49
N HIS A 269 -2.41 17.96 -17.51
CA HIS A 269 -2.82 17.60 -16.15
C HIS A 269 -3.87 18.61 -15.66
N LEU A 270 -4.87 18.17 -14.89
CA LEU A 270 -5.97 19.03 -14.43
C LEU A 270 -5.48 20.33 -13.76
N GLY A 271 -4.36 20.26 -13.03
CA GLY A 271 -3.72 21.43 -12.43
C GLY A 271 -3.24 22.46 -13.47
N GLU A 272 -2.69 22.01 -14.59
CA GLU A 272 -2.25 22.89 -15.68
C GLU A 272 -3.43 23.47 -16.46
N GLN A 273 -4.50 22.67 -16.68
CA GLN A 273 -5.74 23.17 -17.27
C GLN A 273 -6.35 24.27 -16.41
N ARG A 274 -6.42 24.06 -15.09
CA ARG A 274 -6.92 25.06 -14.13
C ARG A 274 -6.06 26.31 -14.12
N LEU A 275 -4.73 26.18 -14.09
CA LEU A 275 -3.81 27.32 -14.14
C LEU A 275 -4.04 28.16 -15.39
N ARG A 276 -4.11 27.52 -16.57
CA ARG A 276 -4.38 28.21 -17.84
C ARG A 276 -5.76 28.90 -17.86
N ALA A 277 -6.79 28.23 -17.34
CA ALA A 277 -8.12 28.81 -17.26
C ALA A 277 -8.17 30.05 -16.34
N VAL A 278 -7.49 30.00 -15.19
CA VAL A 278 -7.39 31.13 -14.26
C VAL A 278 -6.63 32.30 -14.88
N VAL A 279 -5.48 32.04 -15.53
CA VAL A 279 -4.71 33.08 -16.23
C VAL A 279 -5.53 33.71 -17.35
N ALA A 280 -6.22 32.90 -18.17
CA ALA A 280 -7.07 33.41 -19.24
C ALA A 280 -8.22 34.29 -18.71
N ALA A 281 -8.87 33.88 -17.63
CA ALA A 281 -9.93 34.66 -16.99
C ALA A 281 -9.40 35.98 -16.40
N LEU A 282 -8.21 35.97 -15.79
CA LEU A 282 -7.55 37.17 -15.29
C LEU A 282 -7.19 38.12 -16.43
N LEU A 283 -6.57 37.64 -17.52
CA LEU A 283 -6.22 38.49 -18.66
C LEU A 283 -7.44 39.11 -19.34
N ALA A 284 -8.56 38.37 -19.43
CA ALA A 284 -9.82 38.90 -19.94
C ALA A 284 -10.38 40.06 -19.09
N ALA A 285 -10.11 40.05 -17.78
CA ALA A 285 -10.50 41.13 -16.87
C ALA A 285 -9.53 42.33 -16.88
N GLN A 286 -8.39 42.24 -17.58
CA GLN A 286 -7.38 43.28 -17.72
C GLN A 286 -6.98 43.98 -16.39
N PRO A 287 -6.60 43.23 -15.33
CA PRO A 287 -6.29 43.81 -14.04
C PRO A 287 -4.97 44.57 -14.06
N GLN A 288 -4.94 45.72 -13.41
CA GLN A 288 -3.70 46.45 -13.14
C GLN A 288 -2.89 45.83 -11.99
N ARG A 289 -3.56 45.19 -11.04
CA ARG A 289 -2.95 44.53 -9.88
C ARG A 289 -3.66 43.23 -9.54
N VAL A 290 -2.91 42.22 -9.14
CA VAL A 290 -3.43 40.89 -8.76
C VAL A 290 -2.94 40.52 -7.36
N LEU A 291 -3.88 40.08 -6.51
CA LEU A 291 -3.61 39.51 -5.20
C LEU A 291 -3.90 38.01 -5.25
N ASP A 292 -2.88 37.17 -5.05
CA ASP A 292 -2.97 35.72 -5.01
C ASP A 292 -3.00 35.26 -3.55
N LEU A 293 -4.20 34.92 -3.05
CA LEU A 293 -4.43 34.46 -1.68
C LEU A 293 -4.26 32.95 -1.60
N GLY A 294 -3.28 32.48 -0.83
CA GLY A 294 -2.89 31.08 -0.79
C GLY A 294 -1.95 30.72 -1.94
N CYS A 295 -0.99 31.60 -2.25
CA CYS A 295 -0.16 31.48 -3.45
C CYS A 295 0.76 30.23 -3.45
N GLY A 296 0.92 29.56 -2.31
CA GLY A 296 1.73 28.35 -2.17
C GLY A 296 3.17 28.57 -2.66
N GLU A 297 3.66 27.70 -3.54
CA GLU A 297 4.97 27.83 -4.19
C GLU A 297 5.06 28.96 -5.26
N GLY A 298 3.98 29.72 -5.45
CA GLY A 298 3.94 30.84 -6.39
C GLY A 298 3.80 30.41 -7.86
N VAL A 299 3.17 29.26 -8.12
CA VAL A 299 2.98 28.75 -9.50
C VAL A 299 2.15 29.72 -10.36
N LEU A 300 1.05 30.25 -9.81
CA LEU A 300 0.22 31.26 -10.48
C LEU A 300 0.96 32.59 -10.61
N VAL A 301 1.62 33.05 -9.54
CA VAL A 301 2.47 34.24 -9.56
C VAL A 301 3.51 34.16 -10.69
N ARG A 302 4.20 33.03 -10.84
CA ARG A 302 5.19 32.82 -11.91
C ARG A 302 4.56 32.88 -13.30
N ALA A 303 3.37 32.33 -13.47
CA ALA A 303 2.65 32.40 -14.74
C ALA A 303 2.24 33.85 -15.09
N LEU A 304 1.80 34.63 -14.09
CA LEU A 304 1.38 36.02 -14.27
C LEU A 304 2.56 36.99 -14.45
N LEU A 305 3.76 36.65 -13.95
CA LEU A 305 4.98 37.44 -14.19
C LEU A 305 5.38 37.50 -15.67
N ALA A 306 4.93 36.54 -16.48
CA ALA A 306 5.16 36.54 -17.93
C ALA A 306 4.27 37.56 -18.68
N GLU A 307 3.28 38.16 -18.02
CA GLU A 307 2.28 39.04 -18.63
C GLU A 307 2.59 40.52 -18.34
N PRO A 308 3.07 41.29 -19.34
CA PRO A 308 3.52 42.68 -19.13
C PRO A 308 2.40 43.66 -18.80
N SER A 309 1.14 43.24 -18.98
CA SER A 309 -0.06 44.06 -18.75
C SER A 309 -0.40 44.22 -17.28
N ILE A 310 0.16 43.38 -16.39
CA ILE A 310 -0.12 43.40 -14.96
C ILE A 310 0.98 44.20 -14.25
N ALA A 311 0.63 45.36 -13.69
CA ALA A 311 1.59 46.30 -13.09
C ALA A 311 2.01 45.92 -11.66
N GLY A 312 1.29 45.01 -10.99
CA GLY A 312 1.66 44.56 -9.65
C GLY A 312 1.04 43.22 -9.27
N ILE A 313 1.85 42.32 -8.73
CA ILE A 313 1.42 40.99 -8.27
C ILE A 313 1.85 40.85 -6.81
N THR A 314 0.94 40.43 -5.95
CA THR A 314 1.21 40.16 -4.53
C THR A 314 0.69 38.78 -4.18
N GLY A 315 1.55 37.91 -3.64
CA GLY A 315 1.17 36.61 -3.09
C GLY A 315 1.13 36.67 -1.56
N VAL A 316 0.11 36.04 -0.95
CA VAL A 316 -0.08 35.92 0.51
C VAL A 316 -0.29 34.47 0.89
#